data_AF-A0A497M2F7-F1
#
_entry.id   AF-A0A497M2F7-F1
#
_cell.length_a   1.000
_cell.length_b   1.000
_cell.length_c   1.000
_cell.angle_alpha   90.00
_cell.angle_beta   90.00
_cell.angle_gamma   90.00
#
_symmetry.space_group_name_H-M   'P 1'
#
loop_
_entity.id
_entity.type
_entity.pdbx_description
1 polymer ?
#
loop_
_entity_poly.entity_id
_entity_poly.type
_entity_poly.pdbx_seq_one_letter_code
_entity_poly.pdbx_strand_id
1 'polypeptide(L)'
;MRVAVLATGGKDSILALHKVLNQGYKVECLVSMIPLREDSWMFHYPNIRLVDLVAEAVGLPLVKAETSGVKEEEVEDLERLIGKLDVEGVVSGAIASNYQKTRIDNICKELNIKSITPLWHEKPLNILKEILNLRFEVIITGVYAYGFDKEWLGRRINEKAVEELVKLSKKYKISLVGEGGEYETLVLDAPLFKKRIKILEFEEIWENQSGLLLVKKARLESKEKTGKVYFDA
;
A
#
# COMPACT_ATOMS: atom_id res chain seq x y z
N MET A 1 -12.46 18.65 3.36
CA MET A 1 -12.23 18.18 1.98
C MET A 1 -12.58 16.71 1.90
N ARG A 2 -13.49 16.33 0.99
CA ARG A 2 -13.84 14.95 0.66
C ARG A 2 -12.82 14.37 -0.29
N VAL A 3 -12.29 13.19 -0.01
CA VAL A 3 -11.25 12.57 -0.84
C VAL A 3 -11.49 11.09 -1.06
N ALA A 4 -11.01 10.59 -2.19
CA ALA A 4 -10.80 9.17 -2.44
C ALA A 4 -9.31 8.82 -2.24
N VAL A 5 -8.99 7.61 -1.77
CA VAL A 5 -7.61 7.18 -1.55
C VAL A 5 -7.29 5.99 -2.44
N LEU A 6 -6.25 6.11 -3.27
CA LEU A 6 -5.73 4.99 -4.06
C LEU A 6 -5.07 3.97 -3.11
N ALA A 7 -5.64 2.78 -3.03
CA ALA A 7 -5.26 1.75 -2.07
C ALA A 7 -4.88 0.45 -2.77
N THR A 8 -3.73 -0.11 -2.37
CA THR A 8 -3.25 -1.42 -2.84
C THR A 8 -3.09 -2.43 -1.71
N GLY A 9 -3.28 -1.99 -0.45
CA GLY A 9 -2.98 -2.78 0.74
C GLY A 9 -1.51 -2.74 1.17
N GLY A 10 -0.63 -2.17 0.33
CA GLY A 10 0.78 -1.95 0.64
C GLY A 10 1.02 -0.77 1.58
N LYS A 11 2.19 -0.78 2.23
CA LYS A 11 2.55 0.16 3.31
C LYS A 11 2.36 1.63 2.95
N ASP A 12 2.70 2.02 1.71
CA ASP A 12 2.71 3.44 1.31
C ASP A 12 1.29 3.96 1.12
N SER A 13 0.41 3.17 0.50
CA SER A 13 -1.00 3.51 0.34
C SER A 13 -1.73 3.64 1.69
N ILE A 14 -1.43 2.75 2.64
CA ILE A 14 -2.04 2.77 3.97
C ILE A 14 -1.46 3.88 4.84
N LEU A 15 -0.17 4.20 4.71
CA LEU A 15 0.41 5.36 5.37
C LEU A 15 -0.15 6.67 4.82
N ALA A 16 -0.35 6.78 3.51
CA ALA A 16 -0.99 7.94 2.89
C ALA A 16 -2.43 8.12 3.40
N LEU A 17 -3.20 7.03 3.47
CA LEU A 17 -4.53 7.00 4.11
C LEU A 17 -4.47 7.49 5.57
N HIS A 18 -3.52 6.98 6.36
CA HIS A 18 -3.35 7.37 7.76
C HIS A 18 -3.10 8.88 7.90
N LYS A 19 -2.19 9.43 7.09
CA LYS A 19 -1.84 10.85 7.14
C LYS A 19 -3.03 11.75 6.83
N VAL A 20 -3.80 11.46 5.77
CA VAL A 20 -4.95 12.31 5.42
C VAL A 20 -6.09 12.21 6.43
N LEU A 21 -6.31 11.03 7.03
CA LEU A 21 -7.26 10.88 8.14
C LEU A 21 -6.84 11.74 9.34
N ASN A 22 -5.57 11.71 9.72
CA ASN A 22 -5.04 12.53 10.82
C ASN A 22 -5.07 14.04 10.53
N GLN A 23 -5.04 14.43 9.26
CA GLN A 23 -5.21 15.82 8.82
C GLN A 23 -6.68 16.27 8.78
N GLY A 24 -7.64 15.40 9.14
CA GLY A 24 -9.07 15.73 9.18
C GLY A 24 -9.77 15.68 7.83
N TYR A 25 -9.17 15.04 6.81
CA TYR A 25 -9.84 14.82 5.53
C TYR A 25 -10.98 13.80 5.70
N LYS A 26 -12.09 14.03 4.99
CA LYS A 26 -13.20 13.08 4.93
C LYS A 26 -12.93 12.09 3.80
N VAL A 27 -12.43 10.90 4.15
CA VAL A 27 -12.19 9.84 3.17
C VAL A 27 -13.52 9.17 2.84
N GLU A 28 -14.04 9.37 1.62
CA GLU A 28 -15.32 8.80 1.17
C GLU A 28 -15.19 7.32 0.83
N CYS A 29 -14.09 6.95 0.16
CA CYS A 29 -13.81 5.56 -0.22
C CYS A 29 -12.32 5.33 -0.48
N LEU A 30 -11.96 4.05 -0.45
CA LEU A 30 -10.75 3.54 -1.07
C LEU A 30 -11.03 3.23 -2.54
N VAL A 31 -10.05 3.45 -3.40
CA VAL A 31 -10.11 3.17 -4.83
C VAL A 31 -8.97 2.23 -5.19
N SER A 32 -9.28 1.15 -5.91
CA SER A 32 -8.27 0.17 -6.33
C SER A 32 -8.57 -0.34 -7.72
N MET A 33 -7.55 -0.42 -8.57
CA MET A 33 -7.67 -1.12 -9.84
C MET A 33 -7.11 -2.52 -9.68
N ILE A 34 -7.83 -3.49 -10.21
CA ILE A 34 -7.45 -4.89 -10.20
C ILE A 34 -6.95 -5.25 -11.60
N PRO A 35 -5.64 -5.42 -11.81
CA PRO A 35 -5.12 -5.80 -13.10
C PRO A 35 -5.56 -7.23 -13.43
N LEU A 36 -5.98 -7.45 -14.67
CA LEU A 36 -6.32 -8.79 -15.18
C LEU A 36 -5.08 -9.61 -15.54
N ARG A 37 -3.94 -8.94 -15.74
CA ARG A 37 -2.65 -9.56 -16.03
C ARG A 37 -1.71 -9.52 -14.83
N GLU A 38 -0.82 -10.50 -14.74
CA GLU A 38 0.17 -10.60 -13.67
C GLU A 38 1.32 -9.57 -13.82
N ASP A 39 1.50 -8.98 -15.00
CA ASP A 39 2.60 -8.06 -15.37
C ASP A 39 2.22 -6.56 -15.43
N SER A 40 1.22 -6.12 -14.65
CA SER A 40 0.81 -4.70 -14.58
C SER A 40 1.94 -3.81 -14.03
N TRP A 41 2.14 -2.66 -14.68
CA TRP A 41 3.15 -1.67 -14.30
C TRP A 41 2.68 -0.72 -13.19
N MET A 42 1.37 -0.66 -12.92
CA MET A 42 0.76 0.29 -11.97
C MET A 42 0.14 -0.38 -10.74
N PHE A 43 -0.24 -1.67 -10.79
CA PHE A 43 -0.94 -2.36 -9.71
C PHE A 43 -0.28 -3.69 -9.29
N HIS A 44 -0.21 -3.93 -7.97
CA HIS A 44 0.51 -5.06 -7.35
C HIS A 44 -0.26 -6.39 -7.46
N TYR A 45 0.04 -7.23 -8.44
CA TYR A 45 -0.47 -8.60 -8.50
C TYR A 45 0.45 -9.54 -7.68
N PRO A 46 -0.04 -10.51 -6.87
CA PRO A 46 -1.39 -11.10 -6.79
C PRO A 46 -2.22 -10.70 -5.56
N ASN A 47 -1.61 -10.10 -4.54
CA ASN A 47 -2.26 -9.89 -3.25
C ASN A 47 -3.20 -8.67 -3.25
N ILE A 48 -3.35 -7.95 -4.37
CA ILE A 48 -4.30 -6.84 -4.51
C ILE A 48 -5.73 -7.24 -4.13
N ARG A 49 -6.12 -8.50 -4.30
CA ARG A 49 -7.44 -9.00 -3.89
C ARG A 49 -7.68 -8.91 -2.37
N LEU A 50 -6.62 -8.80 -1.57
CA LEU A 50 -6.73 -8.55 -0.14
C LEU A 50 -7.11 -7.11 0.20
N VAL A 51 -7.16 -6.19 -0.78
CA VAL A 51 -7.65 -4.83 -0.58
C VAL A 51 -9.10 -4.80 -0.09
N ASP A 52 -9.90 -5.82 -0.42
CA ASP A 52 -11.24 -6.01 0.15
C ASP A 52 -11.18 -6.18 1.68
N LEU A 53 -10.28 -7.03 2.18
CA LEU A 53 -10.07 -7.20 3.62
C LEU A 53 -9.49 -5.95 4.26
N VAL A 54 -8.60 -5.23 3.57
CA VAL A 54 -8.07 -3.94 4.03
C VAL A 54 -9.21 -2.92 4.18
N ALA A 55 -10.06 -2.77 3.18
CA ALA A 55 -11.18 -1.84 3.24
C ALA A 55 -12.15 -2.16 4.38
N GLU A 56 -12.50 -3.44 4.57
CA GLU A 56 -13.32 -3.88 5.70
C GLU A 56 -12.59 -3.67 7.05
N ALA A 57 -11.28 -3.93 7.11
CA ALA A 57 -10.46 -3.70 8.30
C ALA A 57 -10.45 -2.23 8.70
N VAL A 58 -10.30 -1.29 7.77
CA VAL A 58 -10.42 0.15 8.04
C VAL A 58 -11.88 0.54 8.33
N GLY A 59 -12.82 -0.14 7.70
CA GLY A 59 -14.23 0.20 7.71
C GLY A 59 -14.56 1.40 6.82
N LEU A 60 -13.95 1.44 5.64
CA LEU A 60 -14.24 2.39 4.56
C LEU A 60 -14.80 1.64 3.34
N PRO A 61 -15.70 2.27 2.55
CA PRO A 61 -16.14 1.71 1.27
C PRO A 61 -14.95 1.50 0.32
N LEU A 62 -15.02 0.45 -0.50
CA LEU A 62 -14.07 0.19 -1.58
C LEU A 62 -14.77 0.29 -2.92
N VAL A 63 -14.23 1.12 -3.80
CA VAL A 63 -14.58 1.18 -5.20
C VAL A 63 -13.45 0.54 -5.98
N LYS A 64 -13.77 -0.50 -6.76
CA LYS A 64 -12.79 -1.21 -7.57
C LYS A 64 -13.26 -1.39 -8.99
N ALA A 65 -12.31 -1.37 -9.93
CA ALA A 65 -12.54 -1.74 -11.31
C ALA A 65 -11.41 -2.65 -11.79
N GLU A 66 -11.72 -3.49 -12.76
CA GLU A 66 -10.71 -4.27 -13.45
C GLU A 66 -10.04 -3.42 -14.53
N THR A 67 -8.78 -3.69 -14.83
CA THR A 67 -8.06 -3.07 -15.94
C THR A 67 -7.26 -4.10 -16.71
N SER A 68 -7.08 -3.86 -18.01
CA SER A 68 -6.33 -4.75 -18.91
C SER A 68 -4.87 -4.93 -18.49
N GLY A 69 -4.32 -4.00 -17.71
CA GLY A 69 -2.90 -3.98 -17.39
C GLY A 69 -2.05 -3.27 -18.45
N VAL A 70 -2.67 -2.84 -19.55
CA VAL A 70 -1.99 -2.18 -20.67
C VAL A 70 -1.70 -0.74 -20.29
N LYS A 71 -0.44 -0.35 -20.49
CA LYS A 71 0.05 1.00 -20.25
C LYS A 71 -0.83 2.03 -20.99
N GLU A 72 -1.17 3.11 -20.30
CA GLU A 72 -2.13 4.16 -20.72
C GLU A 72 -3.62 3.77 -20.62
N GLU A 73 -4.02 2.55 -20.97
CA GLU A 73 -5.41 2.09 -20.75
C GLU A 73 -5.77 2.07 -19.26
N GLU A 74 -4.82 1.64 -18.41
CA GLU A 74 -4.94 1.67 -16.95
C GLU A 74 -5.24 3.08 -16.40
N VAL A 75 -4.69 4.11 -17.06
CA VAL A 75 -4.84 5.51 -16.65
C VAL A 75 -6.26 5.97 -16.97
N GLU A 76 -6.75 5.67 -18.16
CA GLU A 76 -8.12 5.98 -18.56
C GLU A 76 -9.15 5.21 -17.73
N ASP A 77 -8.88 3.94 -17.40
CA ASP A 77 -9.75 3.15 -16.52
C ASP A 77 -9.84 3.78 -15.12
N LEU A 78 -8.70 4.21 -14.58
CA LEU A 78 -8.64 4.89 -13.29
C LEU A 78 -9.37 6.24 -13.34
N GLU A 79 -9.19 7.02 -14.41
CA GLU A 79 -9.92 8.27 -14.63
C GLU A 79 -11.43 8.05 -14.68
N ARG A 80 -11.89 7.06 -15.46
CA ARG A 80 -13.31 6.67 -15.54
C ARG A 80 -13.87 6.23 -14.20
N LEU A 81 -13.06 5.57 -13.36
CA LEU A 81 -13.47 5.14 -12.03
C LEU A 81 -13.61 6.33 -11.07
N ILE A 82 -12.61 7.22 -11.05
CA ILE A 82 -12.59 8.42 -10.19
C ILE A 82 -13.67 9.41 -10.62
N GLY A 83 -13.90 9.59 -11.92
CA GLY A 83 -14.91 10.52 -12.45
C GLY A 83 -16.35 10.19 -12.06
N LYS A 84 -16.60 9.00 -11.50
CA LYS A 84 -17.91 8.59 -10.96
C LYS A 84 -18.07 8.93 -9.47
N LEU A 85 -17.04 9.47 -8.82
CA LEU A 85 -17.02 9.74 -7.38
C LEU A 85 -17.29 11.22 -7.10
N ASP A 86 -18.09 11.52 -6.08
CA ASP A 86 -18.29 12.87 -5.56
C ASP A 86 -17.21 13.23 -4.52
N VAL A 87 -15.99 13.50 -5.02
CA VAL A 87 -14.83 13.86 -4.21
C VAL A 87 -14.17 15.15 -4.69
N GLU A 88 -13.53 15.87 -3.78
CA GLU A 88 -12.78 17.11 -4.05
C GLU A 88 -11.29 16.83 -4.34
N GLY A 89 -10.83 15.59 -4.13
CA GLY A 89 -9.46 15.19 -4.40
C GLY A 89 -9.20 13.69 -4.30
N VAL A 90 -8.04 13.29 -4.83
CA VAL A 90 -7.54 11.92 -4.82
C VAL A 90 -6.20 11.90 -4.10
N VAL A 91 -6.04 10.92 -3.21
CA VAL A 91 -4.85 10.72 -2.41
C VAL A 91 -4.06 9.53 -2.97
N SER A 92 -2.77 9.70 -3.18
CA SER A 92 -1.86 8.64 -3.61
C SER A 92 -0.70 8.43 -2.65
N GLY A 93 -0.20 7.19 -2.61
CA GLY A 93 0.97 6.79 -1.82
C GLY A 93 2.30 6.94 -2.56
N ALA A 94 2.36 7.68 -3.68
CA ALA A 94 3.60 7.87 -4.43
C ALA A 94 4.63 8.66 -3.60
N ILE A 95 5.91 8.29 -3.68
CA ILE A 95 6.97 8.93 -2.87
C ILE A 95 7.92 9.72 -3.77
N ALA A 96 8.41 9.11 -4.84
CA ALA A 96 9.40 9.69 -5.74
C ALA A 96 9.18 9.36 -7.23
N SER A 97 8.27 8.45 -7.56
CA SER A 97 7.97 8.08 -8.93
C SER A 97 7.23 9.20 -9.67
N ASN A 98 7.96 9.95 -10.47
CA ASN A 98 7.38 10.96 -11.38
C ASN A 98 6.37 10.32 -12.34
N TYR A 99 6.60 9.07 -12.75
CA TYR A 99 5.69 8.33 -13.63
C TYR A 99 4.29 8.18 -13.03
N GLN A 100 4.20 7.80 -11.75
CA GLN A 100 2.93 7.67 -11.03
C GLN A 100 2.34 9.05 -10.72
N LYS A 101 3.17 9.98 -10.23
CA LYS A 101 2.74 11.33 -9.85
C LYS A 101 2.12 12.09 -11.02
N THR A 102 2.79 12.13 -12.17
CA THR A 102 2.30 12.87 -13.36
C THR A 102 0.98 12.32 -13.87
N ARG A 103 0.77 10.99 -13.87
CA ARG A 103 -0.51 10.39 -14.30
C ARG A 103 -1.65 10.78 -13.38
N ILE A 104 -1.44 10.67 -12.07
CA ILE A 104 -2.46 11.03 -11.08
C ILE A 104 -2.76 12.53 -11.14
N ASP A 105 -1.74 13.36 -11.31
CA ASP A 105 -1.91 14.81 -11.48
C ASP A 105 -2.72 15.15 -12.74
N ASN A 106 -2.44 14.47 -13.85
CA ASN A 106 -3.18 14.67 -15.10
C ASN A 106 -4.64 14.26 -14.93
N ILE A 107 -4.93 13.08 -14.37
CA ILE A 107 -6.30 12.63 -14.07
C ILE A 107 -7.03 13.67 -13.20
N CYS A 108 -6.39 14.12 -12.12
CA CYS A 108 -7.00 15.09 -11.22
C CYS A 108 -7.27 16.43 -11.92
N LYS A 109 -6.37 16.85 -12.80
CA LYS A 109 -6.53 18.07 -13.60
C LYS A 109 -7.71 17.96 -14.56
N GLU A 110 -7.82 16.86 -15.31
CA GLU A 110 -8.93 16.63 -16.26
C GLU A 110 -10.29 16.55 -15.53
N LEU A 111 -10.32 15.95 -14.35
CA LEU A 111 -11.52 15.85 -13.51
C LEU A 111 -11.78 17.10 -12.65
N ASN A 112 -10.94 18.13 -12.71
CA ASN A 112 -11.02 19.35 -11.89
C ASN A 112 -11.10 19.08 -10.37
N ILE A 113 -10.27 18.14 -9.88
CA ILE A 113 -10.12 17.79 -8.46
C ILE A 113 -8.66 17.91 -8.02
N LYS A 114 -8.39 17.83 -6.71
CA LYS A 114 -7.03 17.97 -6.17
C LYS A 114 -6.27 16.64 -6.15
N SER A 115 -5.04 16.64 -6.66
CA SER A 115 -4.07 15.57 -6.42
C SER A 115 -3.35 15.80 -5.09
N ILE A 116 -3.39 14.80 -4.20
CA ILE A 116 -2.82 14.86 -2.85
C ILE A 116 -1.83 13.70 -2.70
N THR A 117 -0.57 14.00 -2.41
CA THR A 117 0.48 12.97 -2.30
C THR A 117 1.27 13.20 -1.01
N PRO A 118 0.78 12.70 0.14
CA PRO A 118 1.33 13.02 1.45
C PRO A 118 2.75 12.53 1.71
N LEU A 119 3.25 11.61 0.87
CA LEU A 119 4.58 11.02 1.00
C LEU A 119 5.57 11.60 -0.03
N TRP A 120 5.15 12.56 -0.86
CA TRP A 120 5.96 13.07 -1.95
C TRP A 120 7.23 13.75 -1.45
N HIS A 121 8.38 13.31 -1.97
CA HIS A 121 9.73 13.75 -1.57
C HIS A 121 10.09 13.53 -0.10
N GLU A 122 9.32 12.72 0.63
CA GLU A 122 9.72 12.29 1.97
C GLU A 122 10.97 11.40 1.90
N LYS A 123 11.83 11.52 2.91
CA LYS A 123 13.05 10.71 2.96
C LYS A 123 12.65 9.24 3.18
N PRO A 124 13.09 8.28 2.34
CA PRO A 124 12.69 6.87 2.44
C PRO A 124 12.86 6.26 3.84
N LEU A 125 13.96 6.60 4.54
CA LEU A 125 14.19 6.10 5.90
C LEU A 125 13.22 6.69 6.92
N ASN A 126 12.75 7.93 6.73
CA ASN A 126 11.76 8.53 7.61
C ASN A 126 10.40 7.82 7.47
N ILE A 127 10.02 7.44 6.25
CA ILE A 127 8.80 6.68 5.99
C ILE A 127 8.82 5.34 6.73
N LEU A 128 9.91 4.57 6.60
CA LEU A 128 10.04 3.30 7.33
C LEU A 128 10.02 3.50 8.84
N LYS A 129 10.73 4.51 9.36
CA LYS A 129 10.70 4.84 10.80
C LYS A 129 9.31 5.24 11.27
N GLU A 130 8.55 5.97 10.47
CA GLU A 130 7.18 6.36 10.79
C GLU A 130 6.26 5.13 10.85
N ILE A 131 6.38 4.20 9.91
CA ILE A 131 5.67 2.91 9.92
C ILE A 131 5.96 2.14 11.22
N LEU A 132 7.23 2.08 11.64
CA LEU A 132 7.63 1.44 12.90
C LEU A 132 7.05 2.16 14.13
N ASN A 133 7.17 3.48 14.18
CA ASN A 133 6.69 4.30 15.29
C ASN A 133 5.17 4.21 15.47
N LEU A 134 4.44 4.15 14.35
CA LEU A 134 2.99 3.95 14.32
C LEU A 134 2.58 2.49 14.58
N ARG A 135 3.55 1.58 14.76
CA ARG A 135 3.33 0.14 14.98
C ARG A 135 2.48 -0.51 13.89
N PHE A 136 2.73 -0.15 12.63
CA PHE A 136 2.12 -0.86 11.50
C PHE A 136 2.72 -2.28 11.46
N GLU A 137 1.85 -3.29 11.38
CA GLU A 137 2.25 -4.67 11.12
C GLU A 137 2.29 -4.87 9.60
N VAL A 138 3.47 -4.68 9.03
CA VAL A 138 3.71 -4.81 7.58
C VAL A 138 4.54 -6.06 7.33
N ILE A 139 4.14 -6.89 6.37
CA ILE A 139 4.95 -8.00 5.85
C ILE A 139 5.40 -7.72 4.42
N ILE A 140 6.53 -8.28 4.02
CA ILE A 140 6.98 -8.32 2.64
C ILE A 140 6.33 -9.50 1.93
N THR A 141 5.66 -9.25 0.81
CA THR A 141 4.92 -10.27 0.04
C THR A 141 5.54 -10.58 -1.30
N GLY A 142 6.47 -9.77 -1.78
CA GLY A 142 7.16 -10.01 -3.04
C GLY A 142 8.53 -9.37 -3.01
N VAL A 143 9.49 -9.97 -3.69
CA VAL A 143 10.85 -9.43 -3.87
C VAL A 143 11.30 -9.73 -5.30
N TYR A 144 11.81 -8.72 -6.00
CA TYR A 144 12.07 -8.78 -7.44
C TYR A 144 13.41 -8.15 -7.83
N ALA A 145 14.32 -8.00 -6.86
CA ALA A 145 15.61 -7.35 -7.06
C ALA A 145 16.77 -8.15 -6.46
N TYR A 146 17.93 -8.05 -7.11
CA TYR A 146 19.15 -8.70 -6.66
C TYR A 146 19.56 -8.24 -5.25
N GLY A 147 19.87 -9.20 -4.39
CA GLY A 147 20.19 -8.99 -2.99
C GLY A 147 19.09 -9.44 -2.02
N PHE A 148 17.86 -9.60 -2.50
CA PHE A 148 16.83 -10.31 -1.75
C PHE A 148 16.98 -11.83 -1.90
N ASP A 149 16.58 -12.54 -0.85
CA ASP A 149 16.48 -14.00 -0.79
C ASP A 149 15.09 -14.41 -0.30
N LYS A 150 14.84 -15.73 -0.25
CA LYS A 150 13.55 -16.29 0.14
C LYS A 150 13.14 -15.92 1.57
N GLU A 151 14.08 -15.62 2.47
CA GLU A 151 13.78 -15.30 3.86
C GLU A 151 13.09 -13.93 4.03
N TRP A 152 13.02 -13.12 2.97
CA TRP A 152 12.25 -11.88 2.95
C TRP A 152 10.76 -12.11 2.78
N LEU A 153 10.32 -13.23 2.20
CA LEU A 153 8.91 -13.53 2.03
C LEU A 153 8.22 -13.76 3.38
N GLY A 154 7.12 -13.07 3.64
CA GLY A 154 6.39 -13.11 4.91
C GLY A 154 7.09 -12.38 6.05
N ARG A 155 8.29 -11.84 5.82
CA ARG A 155 9.07 -11.15 6.85
C ARG A 155 8.41 -9.83 7.25
N ARG A 156 8.30 -9.59 8.55
CA ARG A 156 7.82 -8.32 9.10
C ARG A 156 8.85 -7.21 8.91
N ILE A 157 8.39 -6.02 8.54
CA ILE A 157 9.21 -4.80 8.57
C ILE A 157 9.29 -4.31 10.02
N ASN A 158 10.33 -4.77 10.72
CA ASN A 158 10.74 -4.31 12.05
C ASN A 158 12.10 -3.59 11.98
N GLU A 159 12.62 -3.12 13.12
CA GLU A 159 13.91 -2.41 13.18
C GLU A 159 15.05 -3.18 12.50
N LYS A 160 15.17 -4.49 12.78
CA LYS A 160 16.18 -5.36 12.15
C LYS A 160 16.00 -5.45 10.64
N ALA A 161 14.76 -5.61 10.14
CA ALA A 161 14.48 -5.64 8.71
C ALA A 161 14.85 -4.30 8.05
N VAL A 162 14.58 -3.15 8.70
CA VAL A 162 14.97 -1.83 8.20
C VAL A 162 16.49 -1.68 8.12
N GLU A 163 17.24 -2.13 9.13
CA GLU A 163 18.71 -2.12 9.10
C GLU A 163 19.27 -2.94 7.92
N GLU A 164 18.67 -4.10 7.65
CA GLU A 164 19.07 -4.97 6.54
C GLU A 164 18.70 -4.37 5.19
N LEU A 165 17.51 -3.76 5.05
CA LEU A 165 17.13 -3.01 3.85
C LEU A 165 18.11 -1.84 3.59
N VAL A 166 18.58 -1.15 4.63
CA VAL A 166 19.61 -0.11 4.48
C VAL A 166 20.93 -0.69 3.95
N LYS A 167 21.34 -1.88 4.41
CA LYS A 167 22.54 -2.56 3.91
C LYS A 167 22.38 -2.97 2.45
N LEU A 168 21.24 -3.54 2.09
CA LEU A 168 20.91 -3.92 0.71
C LEU A 168 20.87 -2.68 -0.20
N SER A 169 20.23 -1.60 0.23
CA SER A 169 20.17 -0.34 -0.52
C SER A 169 21.56 0.25 -0.78
N LYS A 170 22.44 0.23 0.24
CA LYS A 170 23.84 0.68 0.07
C LYS A 170 24.62 -0.18 -0.92
N LYS A 171 24.46 -1.51 -0.84
CA LYS A 171 25.24 -2.50 -1.61
C LYS A 171 24.76 -2.67 -3.04
N TYR A 172 23.46 -2.77 -3.24
CA TYR A 172 22.81 -3.14 -4.51
C TYR A 172 21.97 -2.03 -5.12
N LYS A 173 21.93 -0.84 -4.48
CA LYS A 173 21.17 0.34 -4.94
C LYS A 173 19.66 0.11 -5.04
N ILE A 174 19.12 -0.88 -4.32
CA ILE A 174 17.68 -1.07 -4.20
C ILE A 174 17.02 0.12 -3.50
N SER A 175 15.80 0.47 -3.91
CA SER A 175 14.98 1.44 -3.18
C SER A 175 14.68 0.95 -1.78
N LEU A 176 14.97 1.79 -0.78
CA LEU A 176 14.70 1.45 0.62
C LEU A 176 13.20 1.25 0.89
N VAL A 177 12.35 1.95 0.15
CA VAL A 177 10.88 1.87 0.22
C VAL A 177 10.27 1.04 -0.91
N GLY A 178 11.07 0.37 -1.75
CA GLY A 178 10.54 -0.48 -2.82
C GLY A 178 9.80 0.28 -3.93
N GLU A 179 10.03 1.59 -4.07
CA GLU A 179 9.39 2.48 -5.05
C GLU A 179 9.49 1.96 -6.50
N GLY A 180 10.60 1.31 -6.83
CA GLY A 180 10.89 0.77 -8.17
C GLY A 180 10.27 -0.60 -8.41
N GLY A 181 9.46 -1.10 -7.48
CA GLY A 181 8.93 -2.47 -7.52
C GLY A 181 9.94 -3.51 -7.05
N GLU A 182 10.99 -3.13 -6.31
CA GLU A 182 12.00 -4.09 -5.83
C GLU A 182 11.44 -5.07 -4.79
N TYR A 183 10.43 -4.63 -4.04
CA TYR A 183 9.68 -5.48 -3.13
C TYR A 183 8.26 -4.95 -2.93
N GLU A 184 7.36 -5.85 -2.60
CA GLU A 184 5.96 -5.56 -2.31
C GLU A 184 5.64 -5.86 -0.85
N THR A 185 4.60 -5.20 -0.35
CA THR A 185 4.20 -5.33 1.05
C THR A 185 2.70 -5.45 1.20
N LEU A 186 2.30 -6.02 2.32
CA LEU A 186 0.92 -6.06 2.78
C LEU A 186 0.87 -5.57 4.23
N VAL A 187 -0.02 -4.64 4.51
CA VAL A 187 -0.33 -4.20 5.88
C VAL A 187 -1.37 -5.13 6.48
N LEU A 188 -0.97 -5.86 7.52
CA LEU A 188 -1.85 -6.76 8.27
C LEU A 188 -2.58 -6.03 9.40
N ASP A 189 -1.93 -5.02 9.99
CA ASP A 189 -2.53 -4.18 11.02
C ASP A 189 -1.92 -2.78 11.02
N ALA A 190 -2.72 -1.78 11.39
CA ALA A 190 -2.31 -0.40 11.58
C ALA A 190 -3.25 0.28 12.60
N PRO A 191 -2.88 1.42 13.23
CA PRO A 191 -3.75 2.12 14.17
C PRO A 191 -5.15 2.46 13.62
N LEU A 192 -5.26 2.74 12.31
CA LEU A 192 -6.53 3.05 11.66
C LEU A 192 -7.43 1.82 11.40
N PHE A 193 -6.91 0.61 11.56
CA PHE A 193 -7.67 -0.63 11.35
C PHE A 193 -8.55 -0.93 12.57
N LYS A 194 -9.84 -1.19 12.36
CA LYS A 194 -10.81 -1.67 13.35
C LYS A 194 -10.62 -3.16 13.68
N LYS A 195 -10.15 -3.95 12.70
CA LYS A 195 -9.81 -5.37 12.83
C LYS A 195 -8.47 -5.62 12.16
N ARG A 196 -7.69 -6.60 12.64
CA ARG A 196 -6.45 -7.01 11.98
C ARG A 196 -6.72 -8.07 10.91
N ILE A 197 -5.87 -8.15 9.90
CA ILE A 197 -5.87 -9.23 8.91
C ILE A 197 -5.00 -10.37 9.45
N LYS A 198 -5.54 -11.59 9.43
CA LYS A 198 -4.83 -12.82 9.77
C LYS A 198 -4.73 -13.70 8.54
N ILE A 199 -3.50 -13.94 8.10
CA ILE A 199 -3.21 -14.95 7.07
C ILE A 199 -3.34 -16.33 7.71
N LEU A 200 -4.14 -17.19 7.07
CA LEU A 200 -4.40 -18.56 7.50
C LEU A 200 -3.62 -19.57 6.65
N GLU A 201 -3.45 -19.25 5.37
CA GLU A 201 -2.78 -20.11 4.39
C GLU A 201 -2.11 -19.25 3.33
N PHE A 202 -0.87 -19.59 3.00
CA PHE A 202 -0.10 -18.95 1.95
C PHE A 202 0.84 -19.95 1.27
N GLU A 203 1.30 -19.59 0.09
CA GLU A 203 2.28 -20.32 -0.70
C GLU A 203 3.46 -19.40 -1.00
N GLU A 204 4.68 -19.90 -0.85
CA GLU A 204 5.90 -19.19 -1.26
C GLU A 204 6.40 -19.73 -2.59
N ILE A 205 6.40 -18.88 -3.61
CA ILE A 205 6.90 -19.18 -4.94
C ILE A 205 8.25 -18.47 -5.07
N TRP A 206 9.28 -19.19 -5.52
CA TRP A 206 10.62 -18.64 -5.70
C TRP A 206 11.21 -19.08 -7.02
N GLU A 207 11.44 -18.13 -7.93
CA GLU A 207 11.92 -18.39 -9.28
C GLU A 207 12.89 -17.28 -9.72
N ASN A 208 13.99 -17.65 -10.37
CA ASN A 208 14.91 -16.70 -11.01
C ASN A 208 15.35 -15.51 -10.12
N GLN A 209 15.66 -15.78 -8.84
CA GLN A 209 16.06 -14.77 -7.83
C GLN A 209 14.95 -13.75 -7.48
N SER A 210 13.71 -14.08 -7.80
CA SER A 210 12.51 -13.36 -7.38
C SER A 210 11.62 -14.28 -6.56
N GLY A 211 10.81 -13.69 -5.69
CA GLY A 211 9.97 -14.43 -4.77
C GLY A 211 8.63 -13.77 -4.56
N LEU A 212 7.62 -14.58 -4.30
CA LEU A 212 6.25 -14.14 -4.04
C LEU A 212 5.62 -14.99 -2.94
N LEU A 213 5.05 -14.33 -1.94
CA LEU A 213 4.15 -14.93 -0.96
C LEU A 213 2.72 -14.69 -1.44
N LEU A 214 2.09 -15.74 -1.94
CA LEU A 214 0.71 -15.73 -2.39
C LEU A 214 -0.21 -16.15 -1.24
N VAL A 215 -1.02 -15.21 -0.74
CA VAL A 215 -2.01 -15.50 0.31
C VAL A 215 -3.18 -16.26 -0.30
N LYS A 216 -3.36 -17.52 0.12
CA LYS A 216 -4.49 -18.37 -0.31
C LYS A 216 -5.74 -18.13 0.52
N LYS A 217 -5.55 -17.87 1.82
CA LYS A 217 -6.65 -17.66 2.76
C LYS A 217 -6.26 -16.67 3.84
N ALA A 218 -7.12 -15.67 4.04
CA ALA A 218 -7.01 -14.72 5.13
C ALA A 218 -8.40 -14.36 5.66
N ARG A 219 -8.45 -13.85 6.89
CA ARG A 219 -9.68 -13.37 7.53
C ARG A 219 -9.41 -12.15 8.39
N LEU A 220 -10.47 -11.42 8.74
CA LEU A 220 -10.38 -10.42 9.80
C LEU A 220 -10.49 -11.05 11.19
N GLU A 221 -9.71 -10.53 12.12
CA GLU A 221 -9.71 -10.91 13.52
C GLU A 221 -9.81 -9.65 14.39
N SER A 222 -10.56 -9.74 15.49
CA SER A 222 -10.65 -8.65 16.45
C SER A 222 -9.26 -8.31 16.99
N LYS A 223 -8.98 -7.01 17.16
CA LYS A 223 -7.79 -6.59 17.87
C LYS A 223 -7.96 -6.94 19.34
N GLU A 224 -6.95 -7.57 19.93
CA GLU A 224 -6.86 -7.60 21.38
C GLU A 224 -6.81 -6.15 21.85
N LYS A 225 -7.70 -5.77 22.77
CA LYS A 225 -7.61 -4.46 23.41
C LYS A 225 -6.28 -4.46 24.17
N THR A 226 -5.24 -3.83 23.63
CA THR A 226 -4.10 -3.41 24.44
C THR A 226 -4.68 -2.63 25.61
N GLY A 227 -4.54 -3.17 26.81
CA GLY A 227 -5.24 -2.72 28.00
C GLY A 227 -5.17 -1.20 28.13
N LYS A 228 -6.32 -0.60 28.47
CA LYS A 228 -6.33 0.72 29.09
C LYS A 228 -5.29 0.68 30.22
N VAL A 229 -4.22 1.46 30.11
CA VAL A 229 -3.51 1.85 31.31
C VAL A 229 -4.46 2.77 32.04
N TYR A 230 -5.13 2.23 33.04
CA TYR A 230 -5.79 3.01 34.07
C TYR A 230 -4.68 3.83 34.74
N PHE A 231 -4.74 5.13 34.61
CA PHE A 231 -4.29 5.99 35.70
C PHE A 231 -5.56 6.45 36.40
N ASP A 232 -5.96 5.65 37.40
CA ASP A 232 -6.78 6.13 38.49
C ASP A 232 -5.89 6.93 39.46
N ALA A 233 -6.51 7.97 40.04
CA ALA A 233 -6.05 8.95 41.02
C ALA A 233 -5.24 10.16 40.49
#